data_AF-A0AAV1AIE5-F1
#
_entry.id   AF-A0AAV1AIE5-F1
#
_cell.length_a   1.000
_cell.length_b   1.000
_cell.length_c   1.000
_cell.angle_alpha   90.00
_cell.angle_beta   90.00
_cell.angle_gamma   90.00
#
_symmetry.space_group_name_H-M   'P 1'
#
loop_
_entity.id
_entity.type
_entity.pdbx_description
1 polymer ?
#
loop_
_entity_poly.entity_id
_entity_poly.type
_entity_poly.pdbx_seq_one_letter_code
_entity_poly.pdbx_strand_id
1 'polypeptide(L)'
;MDATKSNNGEKPGRSVNRSSNQNQPKKGTRQESVQNRAKVNEEDAITNREEKETSQRKTRGKTLCKKIHARTLEERVEVTFNEDFQPIGLSGKVVSDLSLFLGTLARNSTFCPLRYTNWSGMPDDNKNRFWRYTNRKFILPVEARDWIETTVREAWRRYKHKIKKNHFLKYSNMTERLKNRPPNVPISQFKSLCAYWSKETIQAISENNT
;
A
#
# COMPACT_ATOMS: atom_id res chain seq x y z
N MET A 1 10.72 -57.80 26.56
CA MET A 1 10.23 -57.94 27.94
C MET A 1 9.75 -56.56 28.34
N ASP A 2 8.49 -56.19 28.49
CA ASP A 2 7.14 -56.77 28.35
C ASP A 2 6.25 -55.52 28.27
N ALA A 3 5.45 -55.29 27.22
CA ALA A 3 4.10 -55.79 26.99
C ALA A 3 2.97 -55.13 27.85
N THR A 4 2.05 -54.48 27.12
CA THR A 4 0.56 -54.47 27.28
C THR A 4 -0.05 -53.64 28.42
N LYS A 5 -1.25 -53.01 28.31
CA LYS A 5 -2.42 -53.07 27.39
C LYS A 5 -3.29 -51.80 27.63
N SER A 6 -3.91 -51.17 26.61
CA SER A 6 -5.36 -51.20 26.24
C SER A 6 -6.33 -50.71 27.34
N ASN A 7 -7.43 -49.98 27.12
CA ASN A 7 -8.44 -50.01 26.04
C ASN A 7 -9.44 -48.82 26.21
N ASN A 8 -9.88 -48.16 25.13
CA ASN A 8 -11.24 -48.17 24.51
C ASN A 8 -12.41 -47.41 25.16
N GLY A 9 -13.26 -46.83 24.29
CA GLY A 9 -14.67 -46.50 24.53
C GLY A 9 -15.12 -45.22 23.80
N GLU A 10 -15.37 -45.25 22.48
CA GLU A 10 -16.71 -45.36 21.85
C GLU A 10 -17.58 -44.07 21.84
N LYS A 11 -17.83 -43.56 20.61
CA LYS A 11 -19.06 -42.87 20.16
C LYS A 11 -20.23 -43.87 20.18
N PRO A 12 -21.54 -43.53 20.24
CA PRO A 12 -22.21 -42.58 19.32
C PRO A 12 -23.49 -41.89 19.89
N GLY A 13 -24.21 -41.09 19.09
CA GLY A 13 -25.59 -40.72 19.44
C GLY A 13 -26.17 -39.51 18.72
N ARG A 14 -27.22 -39.76 17.93
CA ARG A 14 -28.04 -38.85 17.11
C ARG A 14 -29.42 -38.72 17.75
N SER A 15 -29.99 -37.51 17.85
CA SER A 15 -31.44 -37.17 17.79
C SER A 15 -31.57 -35.67 18.11
N VAL A 16 -32.18 -34.76 17.33
CA VAL A 16 -33.57 -34.63 16.83
C VAL A 16 -34.65 -34.71 17.92
N ASN A 17 -35.26 -33.54 18.20
CA ASN A 17 -36.71 -33.28 18.32
C ASN A 17 -36.86 -31.74 18.41
N ARG A 18 -37.63 -31.02 17.57
CA ARG A 18 -39.02 -31.16 17.10
C ARG A 18 -40.06 -30.93 18.21
N SER A 19 -40.72 -29.78 18.14
CA SER A 19 -42.18 -29.63 18.15
C SER A 19 -42.49 -28.18 17.78
N SER A 20 -43.30 -27.80 16.79
CA SER A 20 -44.58 -28.26 16.25
C SER A 20 -45.63 -27.18 16.55
N ASN A 21 -46.12 -26.51 15.52
CA ASN A 21 -47.56 -26.43 15.18
C ASN A 21 -47.69 -25.63 13.87
N GLN A 22 -48.09 -26.24 12.74
CA GLN A 22 -49.46 -26.62 12.36
C GLN A 22 -50.36 -25.37 12.24
N ASN A 23 -50.96 -25.02 11.10
CA ASN A 23 -51.71 -25.86 10.15
C ASN A 23 -51.83 -25.23 8.74
N GLN A 24 -51.86 -26.08 7.71
CA GLN A 24 -52.52 -25.83 6.41
C GLN A 24 -54.03 -26.20 6.52
N PRO A 25 -54.92 -25.97 5.51
CA PRO A 25 -55.01 -26.81 4.29
C PRO A 25 -55.31 -26.02 2.98
N LYS A 26 -54.66 -26.33 1.85
CA LYS A 26 -55.04 -27.22 0.71
C LYS A 26 -55.95 -26.63 -0.38
N LYS A 27 -55.37 -26.59 -1.59
CA LYS A 27 -55.83 -27.06 -2.93
C LYS A 27 -57.29 -26.89 -3.36
N GLY A 28 -57.47 -26.35 -4.58
CA GLY A 28 -58.62 -26.59 -5.45
C GLY A 28 -58.38 -26.04 -6.86
N THR A 29 -58.76 -26.80 -7.89
CA THR A 29 -58.33 -26.72 -9.30
C THR A 29 -59.45 -26.19 -10.22
N ARG A 30 -59.08 -25.60 -11.37
CA ARG A 30 -59.85 -25.46 -12.65
C ARG A 30 -61.07 -24.49 -12.58
N GLN A 31 -61.49 -23.72 -13.59
CA GLN A 31 -61.35 -23.76 -15.06
C GLN A 31 -61.88 -22.42 -15.66
N GLU A 32 -61.42 -22.05 -16.88
CA GLU A 32 -61.99 -21.18 -17.98
C GLU A 32 -62.99 -20.04 -17.63
N SER A 33 -62.93 -18.83 -18.22
CA SER A 33 -63.16 -18.56 -19.65
C SER A 33 -63.22 -17.04 -19.96
N VAL A 34 -62.79 -16.62 -21.18
CA VAL A 34 -63.16 -15.41 -21.99
C VAL A 34 -63.00 -13.99 -21.38
N GLN A 35 -62.70 -12.86 -22.06
CA GLN A 35 -62.64 -12.44 -23.47
C GLN A 35 -61.89 -11.07 -23.56
N ASN A 36 -61.24 -10.80 -24.70
CA ASN A 36 -61.04 -9.49 -25.37
C ASN A 36 -60.09 -8.37 -24.84
N ARG A 37 -58.91 -8.32 -25.48
CA ARG A 37 -58.33 -7.24 -26.32
C ARG A 37 -58.22 -5.79 -25.78
N ALA A 38 -56.99 -5.33 -25.54
CA ALA A 38 -56.32 -4.23 -26.26
C ALA A 38 -54.82 -4.14 -25.87
N LYS A 39 -53.93 -4.04 -26.87
CA LYS A 39 -52.49 -3.77 -26.68
C LYS A 39 -52.25 -2.26 -26.65
N VAL A 40 -51.49 -1.76 -25.67
CA VAL A 40 -50.69 -0.53 -25.78
C VAL A 40 -49.37 -0.76 -25.04
N ASN A 41 -48.30 -0.26 -25.64
CA ASN A 41 -46.90 -0.66 -25.46
C ASN A 41 -46.25 -0.18 -24.15
N GLU A 42 -45.18 -0.91 -23.80
CA GLU A 42 -44.04 -0.51 -22.97
C GLU A 42 -43.66 0.97 -23.13
N GLU A 43 -43.50 1.66 -22.01
CA GLU A 43 -42.31 2.46 -21.67
C GLU A 43 -42.38 2.94 -20.20
N ASP A 44 -41.20 2.96 -19.56
CA ASP A 44 -40.85 3.70 -18.34
C ASP A 44 -41.31 3.22 -16.95
N ALA A 45 -40.52 2.30 -16.38
CA ALA A 45 -40.32 2.24 -14.93
C ALA A 45 -38.82 2.39 -14.61
N ILE A 46 -38.30 3.60 -14.77
CA ILE A 46 -36.97 3.97 -14.25
C ILE A 46 -37.04 3.92 -12.72
N THR A 47 -36.41 2.89 -12.18
CA THR A 47 -36.21 2.69 -10.75
C THR A 47 -35.20 3.73 -10.28
N ASN A 48 -35.68 4.78 -9.59
CA ASN A 48 -34.83 5.73 -8.87
C ASN A 48 -34.09 5.01 -7.74
N ARG A 49 -32.95 4.41 -8.06
CA ARG A 49 -31.97 3.96 -7.10
C ARG A 49 -31.04 5.15 -6.88
N GLU A 50 -31.32 5.91 -5.83
CA GLU A 50 -30.42 6.98 -5.36
C GLU A 50 -29.05 6.38 -5.06
N GLU A 51 -28.14 6.48 -6.01
CA GLU A 51 -26.71 6.30 -5.77
C GLU A 51 -26.30 7.41 -4.82
N LYS A 52 -26.17 7.05 -3.53
CA LYS A 52 -25.44 7.85 -2.56
C LYS A 52 -24.02 8.00 -3.08
N GLU A 53 -23.75 9.07 -3.81
CA GLU A 53 -22.41 9.56 -4.09
C GLU A 53 -21.72 9.77 -2.75
N THR A 54 -20.93 8.78 -2.34
CA THR A 54 -20.02 8.94 -1.23
C THR A 54 -18.96 9.94 -1.68
N SER A 55 -19.16 11.20 -1.32
CA SER A 55 -18.20 12.28 -1.56
C SER A 55 -16.89 11.92 -0.86
N GLN A 56 -15.97 11.28 -1.58
CA GLN A 56 -14.67 10.94 -1.05
C GLN A 56 -13.95 12.25 -0.71
N ARG A 57 -13.64 12.42 0.59
CA ARG A 57 -12.89 13.59 1.06
C ARG A 57 -11.59 13.69 0.25
N LYS A 58 -11.36 14.85 -0.36
CA LYS A 58 -10.10 15.14 -1.06
C LYS A 58 -8.97 15.00 -0.05
N THR A 59 -8.18 13.95 -0.19
CA THR A 59 -6.99 13.75 0.62
C THR A 59 -5.89 14.67 0.13
N ARG A 60 -5.07 15.20 1.04
CA ARG A 60 -3.93 16.04 0.68
C ARG A 60 -2.97 15.24 -0.22
N GLY A 61 -2.57 15.84 -1.34
CA GLY A 61 -1.57 15.25 -2.23
C GLY A 61 -0.20 15.06 -1.57
N LYS A 62 0.69 14.36 -2.27
CA LYS A 62 2.07 14.12 -1.82
C LYS A 62 2.80 15.46 -1.61
N THR A 63 3.56 15.58 -0.51
CA THR A 63 4.46 16.74 -0.35
C THR A 63 5.55 16.73 -1.42
N LEU A 64 5.84 17.92 -1.96
CA LEU A 64 6.86 18.16 -2.99
C LEU A 64 8.01 19.02 -2.49
N CYS A 65 7.91 19.63 -1.30
CA CYS A 65 8.93 20.52 -0.73
C CYS A 65 9.49 21.58 -1.70
N LYS A 66 8.65 22.12 -2.60
CA LYS A 66 9.09 23.02 -3.70
C LYS A 66 9.97 24.18 -3.20
N LYS A 67 9.56 24.84 -2.11
CA LYS A 67 10.32 25.94 -1.50
C LYS A 67 11.72 25.51 -1.06
N ILE A 68 11.85 24.33 -0.46
CA ILE A 68 13.15 23.78 -0.01
C ILE A 68 14.02 23.41 -1.21
N HIS A 69 13.44 22.81 -2.26
CA HIS A 69 14.18 22.49 -3.49
C HIS A 69 14.68 23.75 -4.23
N ALA A 70 13.94 24.86 -4.13
CA ALA A 70 14.30 26.13 -4.76
C ALA A 70 15.42 26.89 -4.03
N ARG A 71 15.70 26.60 -2.74
CA ARG A 71 16.71 27.32 -1.94
C ARG A 71 18.07 27.38 -2.62
N THR A 72 18.71 28.54 -2.60
CA THR A 72 20.12 28.68 -3.00
C THR A 72 21.08 28.24 -1.88
N LEU A 73 22.40 28.39 -2.08
CA LEU A 73 23.40 28.04 -1.06
C LEU A 73 23.40 29.02 0.12
N GLU A 74 23.02 30.26 -0.14
CA GLU A 74 22.95 31.36 0.82
C GLU A 74 21.68 31.25 1.68
N GLU A 75 20.61 30.70 1.13
CA GLU A 75 19.31 30.47 1.80
C GLU A 75 19.26 29.15 2.60
N ARG A 76 20.41 28.50 2.83
CA ARG A 76 20.46 27.25 3.60
C ARG A 76 20.05 27.50 5.04
N VAL A 77 19.28 26.56 5.56
CA VAL A 77 18.83 26.60 6.96
C VAL A 77 19.74 25.71 7.79
N GLU A 78 20.26 26.26 8.88
CA GLU A 78 21.02 25.51 9.87
C GLU A 78 20.11 24.55 10.64
N VAL A 79 20.60 23.34 10.85
CA VAL A 79 19.92 22.31 11.64
C VAL A 79 20.80 22.01 12.83
N THR A 80 20.27 22.23 14.02
CA THR A 80 20.91 21.86 15.28
C THR A 80 20.72 20.36 15.54
N PHE A 81 21.71 19.73 16.17
CA PHE A 81 21.72 18.29 16.44
C PHE A 81 22.04 18.03 17.91
N ASN A 82 21.55 16.91 18.45
CA ASN A 82 21.96 16.40 19.76
C ASN A 82 23.31 15.64 19.66
N GLU A 83 23.75 15.09 20.79
CA GLU A 83 24.97 14.26 20.88
C GLU A 83 24.90 12.99 20.01
N ASP A 84 23.70 12.45 19.77
CA ASP A 84 23.47 11.31 18.87
C ASP A 84 23.28 11.71 17.39
N PHE A 85 23.55 12.97 17.04
CA PHE A 85 23.31 13.54 15.72
C PHE A 85 21.88 13.36 15.19
N GLN A 86 20.91 13.37 16.11
CA GLN A 86 19.49 13.52 15.80
C GLN A 86 19.14 15.01 15.75
N PRO A 87 18.37 15.47 14.75
CA PRO A 87 18.07 16.88 14.60
C PRO A 87 17.17 17.36 15.75
N ILE A 88 17.69 18.27 16.56
CA ILE A 88 16.91 19.05 17.51
C ILE A 88 16.49 20.33 16.80
N GLY A 89 15.24 20.73 16.89
CA GLY A 89 14.82 22.02 16.36
C GLY A 89 14.87 23.09 17.44
N LEU A 90 15.53 24.22 17.16
CA LEU A 90 15.15 25.50 17.82
C LEU A 90 13.67 25.81 17.54
N SER A 91 13.18 25.38 16.37
CA SER A 91 11.76 25.29 15.99
C SER A 91 11.50 23.93 15.37
N GLY A 92 10.46 23.22 15.82
CA GLY A 92 10.06 21.91 15.27
C GLY A 92 9.77 21.93 13.76
N LYS A 93 9.60 23.12 13.17
CA LYS A 93 9.42 23.29 11.73
C LYS A 93 10.67 22.90 10.93
N VAL A 94 11.88 23.22 11.40
CA VAL A 94 13.12 22.93 10.64
C VAL A 94 13.35 21.42 10.56
N VAL A 95 13.16 20.72 11.68
CA VAL A 95 13.26 19.25 11.76
C VAL A 95 12.22 18.58 10.86
N SER A 96 10.98 19.09 10.86
CA SER A 96 9.90 18.61 9.99
C SER A 96 10.22 18.85 8.51
N ASP A 97 10.70 20.05 8.15
CA ASP A 97 11.09 20.41 6.79
C ASP A 97 12.22 19.51 6.28
N LEU A 98 13.24 19.24 7.10
CA LEU A 98 14.32 18.30 6.78
C LEU A 98 13.76 16.89 6.54
N SER A 99 12.96 16.38 7.47
CA SER A 99 12.37 15.03 7.38
C SER A 99 11.50 14.87 6.12
N LEU A 100 10.65 15.85 5.82
CA LEU A 100 9.80 15.86 4.63
C LEU A 100 10.63 15.92 3.35
N PHE A 101 11.69 16.73 3.33
CA PHE A 101 12.61 16.85 2.22
C PHE A 101 13.37 15.55 1.96
N LEU A 102 13.93 14.90 2.98
CA LEU A 102 14.57 13.58 2.82
C LEU A 102 13.59 12.55 2.26
N GLY A 103 12.33 12.61 2.69
CA GLY A 103 11.25 11.82 2.12
C GLY A 103 10.96 12.11 0.64
N THR A 104 11.22 13.32 0.11
CA THR A 104 11.12 13.56 -1.35
C THR A 104 12.28 12.93 -2.09
N LEU A 105 13.51 12.97 -1.53
CA LEU A 105 14.70 12.35 -2.13
C LEU A 105 14.56 10.83 -2.21
N ALA A 106 14.09 10.20 -1.14
CA ALA A 106 13.86 8.76 -1.08
C ALA A 106 12.87 8.25 -2.14
N ARG A 107 11.94 9.11 -2.58
CA ARG A 107 10.95 8.80 -3.62
C ARG A 107 11.43 9.12 -5.04
N ASN A 108 12.56 9.80 -5.17
CA ASN A 108 13.10 10.23 -6.45
C ASN A 108 14.06 9.16 -6.99
N SER A 109 13.68 8.53 -8.10
CA SER A 109 14.43 7.43 -8.73
C SER A 109 15.83 7.79 -9.24
N THR A 110 16.16 9.09 -9.35
CA THR A 110 17.49 9.58 -9.69
C THR A 110 18.42 9.58 -8.47
N PHE A 111 17.89 9.91 -7.29
CA PHE A 111 18.65 9.87 -6.04
C PHE A 111 18.67 8.46 -5.46
N CYS A 112 17.49 7.83 -5.35
CA CYS A 112 17.30 6.50 -4.77
C CYS A 112 16.67 5.57 -5.81
N PRO A 113 17.46 4.96 -6.72
CA PRO A 113 16.94 4.04 -7.71
C PRO A 113 16.24 2.86 -7.05
N LEU A 114 15.10 2.49 -7.62
CA LEU A 114 14.26 1.42 -7.11
C LEU A 114 14.70 0.04 -7.59
N ARG A 115 15.60 -0.03 -8.58
CA ARG A 115 16.10 -1.30 -9.15
C ARG A 115 16.85 -2.17 -8.14
N TYR A 116 17.43 -1.56 -7.10
CA TYR A 116 18.20 -2.28 -6.08
C TYR A 116 17.27 -2.94 -5.06
N THR A 117 17.61 -4.16 -4.63
CA THR A 117 16.78 -4.98 -3.74
C THR A 117 16.92 -4.53 -2.28
N ASN A 118 18.15 -4.26 -1.85
CA ASN A 118 18.52 -3.79 -0.51
C ASN A 118 19.24 -2.43 -0.60
N TRP A 119 19.38 -1.76 0.55
CA TRP A 119 20.06 -0.46 0.64
C TRP A 119 21.58 -0.57 0.47
N SER A 120 22.18 -1.67 0.95
CA SER A 120 23.61 -1.93 0.84
C SER A 120 24.06 -2.04 -0.62
N GLY A 121 23.23 -2.60 -1.50
CA GLY A 121 23.48 -2.67 -2.94
C GLY A 121 23.23 -1.36 -3.70
N MET A 122 22.83 -0.28 -3.03
CA MET A 122 22.74 1.04 -3.66
C MET A 122 24.16 1.64 -3.79
N PRO A 123 24.56 2.11 -4.98
CA PRO A 123 25.89 2.67 -5.19
C PRO A 123 26.17 3.84 -4.25
N ASP A 124 27.42 3.95 -3.79
CA ASP A 124 27.80 5.05 -2.91
C ASP A 124 27.71 6.41 -3.61
N ASP A 125 27.84 6.46 -4.93
CA ASP A 125 27.56 7.66 -5.73
C ASP A 125 26.14 8.18 -5.54
N ASN A 126 25.15 7.28 -5.41
CA ASN A 126 23.77 7.67 -5.13
C ASN A 126 23.64 8.23 -3.71
N LYS A 127 24.30 7.59 -2.73
CA LYS A 127 24.31 8.05 -1.33
C LYS A 127 24.97 9.41 -1.20
N ASN A 128 26.16 9.56 -1.78
CA ASN A 128 26.92 10.81 -1.87
C ASN A 128 26.14 11.90 -2.61
N ARG A 129 25.40 11.55 -3.68
CA ARG A 129 24.61 12.52 -4.45
C ARG A 129 23.47 13.12 -3.63
N PHE A 130 22.69 12.31 -2.91
CA PHE A 130 21.63 12.88 -2.07
C PHE A 130 22.22 13.60 -0.84
N TRP A 131 23.29 13.08 -0.24
CA TRP A 131 23.98 13.76 0.86
C TRP A 131 24.44 15.16 0.48
N ARG A 132 25.16 15.29 -0.64
CA ARG A 132 25.59 16.58 -1.18
C ARG A 132 24.40 17.48 -1.51
N TYR A 133 23.35 16.92 -2.10
CA TYR A 133 22.16 17.70 -2.41
C TYR A 133 21.45 18.23 -1.17
N THR A 134 21.36 17.44 -0.10
CA THR A 134 20.82 17.89 1.20
C THR A 134 21.67 19.00 1.80
N ASN A 135 23.00 18.87 1.78
CA ASN A 135 23.93 19.92 2.25
C ASN A 135 23.89 21.22 1.43
N ARG A 136 23.36 21.19 0.21
CA ARG A 136 23.08 22.41 -0.56
C ARG A 136 21.80 23.11 -0.11
N LYS A 137 20.93 22.45 0.65
CA LYS A 137 19.63 22.99 1.11
C LYS A 137 19.57 23.26 2.62
N PHE A 138 20.46 22.62 3.37
CA PHE A 138 20.61 22.72 4.82
C PHE A 138 22.10 22.82 5.17
N ILE A 139 22.42 23.50 6.27
CA ILE A 139 23.76 23.45 6.86
C ILE A 139 23.74 22.26 7.82
N LEU A 140 24.54 21.24 7.50
CA LEU A 140 24.59 19.99 8.25
C LEU A 140 26.04 19.67 8.64
N PRO A 141 26.29 19.23 9.88
CA PRO A 141 27.58 18.66 10.27
C PRO A 141 27.80 17.32 9.57
N VAL A 142 29.05 16.93 9.33
CA VAL A 142 29.40 15.68 8.60
C VAL A 142 28.91 14.46 9.37
N GLU A 143 28.92 14.55 10.69
CA GLU A 143 28.53 13.54 11.65
C GLU A 143 27.03 13.20 11.56
N ALA A 144 26.19 14.13 11.10
CA ALA A 144 24.77 13.87 10.86
C ALA A 144 24.51 12.98 9.63
N ARG A 145 25.53 12.63 8.85
CA ARG A 145 25.39 11.84 7.64
C ARG A 145 24.68 10.52 7.89
N ASP A 146 25.06 9.79 8.93
CA ASP A 146 24.49 8.47 9.21
C ASP A 146 23.00 8.54 9.55
N TRP A 147 22.59 9.56 10.29
CA TRP A 147 21.18 9.83 10.58
C TRP A 147 20.41 10.14 9.28
N ILE A 148 20.98 10.98 8.41
CA ILE A 148 20.38 11.34 7.12
C ILE A 148 20.24 10.10 6.23
N GLU A 149 21.29 9.29 6.09
CA GLU A 149 21.27 8.07 5.29
C GLU A 149 20.24 7.07 5.83
N THR A 150 20.16 6.90 7.16
CA THR A 150 19.17 6.04 7.81
C THR A 150 17.74 6.53 7.55
N THR A 151 17.50 7.83 7.65
CA THR A 151 16.18 8.42 7.40
C THR A 151 15.74 8.22 5.95
N VAL A 152 16.65 8.44 4.98
CA VAL A 152 16.37 8.21 3.56
C VAL A 152 16.14 6.72 3.28
N ARG A 153 16.94 5.83 3.86
CA ARG A 153 16.80 4.37 3.78
C ARG A 153 15.42 3.90 4.21
N GLU A 154 14.96 4.34 5.38
CA GLU A 154 13.64 3.96 5.90
C GLU A 154 12.50 4.55 5.07
N ALA A 155 12.64 5.78 4.57
CA ALA A 155 11.68 6.37 3.65
C ALA A 155 11.63 5.62 2.31
N TRP A 156 12.78 5.17 1.79
CA TRP A 156 12.88 4.40 0.55
C TRP A 156 12.27 3.01 0.70
N ARG A 157 12.53 2.33 1.83
CA ARG A 157 11.91 1.03 2.17
C ARG A 157 10.38 1.13 2.25
N ARG A 158 9.87 2.14 2.97
CA ARG A 158 8.42 2.42 3.04
C ARG A 158 7.83 2.73 1.66
N TYR A 159 8.56 3.46 0.82
CA TYR A 159 8.12 3.76 -0.54
C TYR A 159 8.03 2.50 -1.41
N LYS A 160 9.04 1.61 -1.36
CA LYS A 160 9.01 0.31 -2.04
C LYS A 160 7.84 -0.55 -1.57
N HIS A 161 7.59 -0.60 -0.26
CA HIS A 161 6.43 -1.30 0.29
C HIS A 161 5.11 -0.76 -0.29
N LYS A 162 4.94 0.57 -0.31
CA LYS A 162 3.75 1.21 -0.89
C LYS A 162 3.59 0.89 -2.38
N ILE A 163 4.69 0.85 -3.14
CA ILE A 163 4.67 0.43 -4.55
C ILE A 163 4.22 -1.02 -4.66
N LYS A 164 4.81 -1.94 -3.88
CA LYS A 164 4.47 -3.37 -3.91
C LYS A 164 2.98 -3.56 -3.62
N LYS A 165 2.46 -2.95 -2.55
CA LYS A 165 1.04 -3.03 -2.17
C LYS A 165 0.11 -2.51 -3.26
N ASN A 166 0.37 -1.31 -3.78
CA ASN A 166 -0.59 -0.60 -4.62
C ASN A 166 -0.49 -0.93 -6.12
N HIS A 167 0.67 -1.43 -6.58
CA HIS A 167 0.96 -1.59 -8.00
C HIS A 167 1.48 -2.98 -8.39
N PHE A 168 1.97 -3.78 -7.44
CA PHE A 168 2.38 -5.16 -7.73
C PHE A 168 1.31 -6.15 -7.31
N LEU A 169 0.91 -6.15 -6.03
CA LEU A 169 -0.07 -7.10 -5.48
C LEU A 169 -1.50 -6.85 -5.98
N LYS A 170 -1.82 -5.62 -6.40
CA LYS A 170 -3.13 -5.25 -6.92
C LYS A 170 -3.44 -5.86 -8.29
N TYR A 171 -2.43 -6.24 -9.06
CA TYR A 171 -2.58 -6.72 -10.44
C TYR A 171 -1.91 -8.09 -10.62
N SER A 172 -2.61 -9.02 -11.26
CA SER A 172 -2.18 -10.42 -11.35
C SER A 172 -1.03 -10.64 -12.32
N ASN A 173 -1.00 -9.92 -13.45
CA ASN A 173 -0.02 -10.12 -14.53
C ASN A 173 0.90 -8.91 -14.74
N MET A 174 2.04 -9.14 -15.40
CA MET A 174 3.06 -8.10 -15.64
C MET A 174 2.54 -6.96 -16.51
N THR A 175 1.74 -7.24 -17.54
CA THR A 175 1.21 -6.24 -18.47
C THR A 175 0.37 -5.20 -17.73
N GLU A 176 -0.58 -5.65 -16.91
CA GLU A 176 -1.43 -4.78 -16.10
C GLU A 176 -0.63 -4.01 -15.04
N ARG A 177 0.38 -4.63 -14.41
CA ARG A 177 1.29 -3.93 -13.49
C ARG A 177 1.98 -2.77 -14.20
N LEU A 178 2.57 -3.01 -15.38
CA LEU A 178 3.30 -1.98 -16.13
C LEU A 178 2.38 -0.86 -16.64
N LYS A 179 1.16 -1.19 -17.08
CA LYS A 179 0.12 -0.22 -17.46
C LYS A 179 -0.26 0.68 -16.28
N ASN A 180 -0.36 0.12 -15.08
CA ASN A 180 -0.73 0.83 -13.85
C ASN A 180 0.50 1.25 -13.00
N ARG A 181 1.66 1.43 -13.63
CA ARG A 181 2.91 1.85 -12.97
C ARG A 181 2.73 3.19 -12.23
N PRO A 182 3.40 3.41 -11.08
CA PRO A 182 3.44 4.73 -10.47
C PRO A 182 4.04 5.77 -11.44
N PRO A 183 3.40 6.95 -11.64
CA PRO A 183 3.78 7.88 -12.71
C PRO A 183 5.24 8.33 -12.65
N ASN A 184 5.76 8.54 -11.43
CA ASN A 184 7.11 9.06 -11.19
C ASN A 184 8.21 7.98 -11.08
N VAL A 185 7.92 6.72 -11.40
CA VAL A 185 8.90 5.62 -11.31
C VAL A 185 9.26 5.13 -12.71
N PRO A 186 10.49 5.28 -13.22
CA PRO A 186 10.84 4.85 -14.58
C PRO A 186 10.41 3.40 -14.89
N ILE A 187 9.90 3.15 -16.10
CA ILE A 187 9.37 1.84 -16.49
C ILE A 187 10.40 0.72 -16.36
N SER A 188 11.67 1.00 -16.70
CA SER A 188 12.78 0.05 -16.57
C SER A 188 13.03 -0.36 -15.11
N GLN A 189 12.99 0.61 -14.18
CA GLN A 189 13.16 0.33 -12.76
C GLN A 189 11.97 -0.44 -12.19
N PHE A 190 10.74 -0.06 -12.57
CA PHE A 190 9.55 -0.76 -12.13
C PHE A 190 9.48 -2.20 -12.66
N LYS A 191 9.80 -2.42 -13.94
CA LYS A 191 9.89 -3.76 -14.54
C LYS A 191 10.88 -4.65 -13.79
N SER A 192 12.06 -4.11 -13.46
CA SER A 192 13.09 -4.82 -12.68
C SER A 192 12.59 -5.21 -11.29
N LEU A 193 11.88 -4.30 -10.61
CA LEU A 193 11.26 -4.59 -9.31
C LEU A 193 10.19 -5.67 -9.39
N CYS A 194 9.30 -5.59 -10.37
CA CYS A 194 8.25 -6.59 -10.55
C CYS A 194 8.85 -7.97 -10.84
N ALA A 195 9.91 -8.05 -11.64
CA ALA A 195 10.63 -9.30 -11.88
C ALA A 195 11.23 -9.87 -10.59
N TYR A 196 11.87 -9.01 -9.76
CA TYR A 196 12.39 -9.42 -8.45
C TYR A 196 11.31 -9.96 -7.51
N TRP A 197 10.19 -9.25 -7.36
CA TRP A 197 9.09 -9.68 -6.49
C TRP A 197 8.30 -10.88 -7.01
N SER A 198 8.46 -11.25 -8.29
CA SER A 198 7.83 -12.43 -8.87
C SER A 198 8.62 -13.72 -8.62
N LYS A 199 9.85 -13.64 -8.08
CA LYS A 199 10.64 -14.81 -7.71
C LYS A 199 9.99 -15.54 -6.54
N GLU A 200 9.83 -16.86 -6.65
CA GLU A 200 9.20 -17.71 -5.61
C GLU A 200 9.85 -17.53 -4.24
N THR A 201 11.19 -17.52 -4.18
CA THR A 201 11.94 -17.31 -2.93
C THR A 201 11.58 -16.00 -2.24
N ILE A 202 11.33 -14.94 -3.02
CA ILE A 202 10.98 -13.61 -2.50
C ILE A 202 9.51 -13.55 -2.07
N GLN A 203 8.63 -14.33 -2.71
CA GLN A 203 7.23 -14.45 -2.30
C GLN A 203 7.14 -15.21 -0.98
N ALA A 204 7.80 -16.35 -0.85
CA ALA A 204 7.85 -17.15 0.38
C ALA A 204 8.37 -16.32 1.58
N ILE A 205 9.45 -15.56 1.41
CA ILE A 205 9.95 -14.65 2.46
C ILE A 205 8.90 -13.59 2.82
N SER A 206 8.16 -13.06 1.84
CA SER A 206 7.17 -12.01 2.08
C SER A 206 5.94 -12.53 2.85
N GLU A 207 5.54 -13.77 2.63
CA GLU A 207 4.39 -14.40 3.28
C GLU A 207 4.67 -14.65 4.77
N ASN A 208 5.89 -15.08 5.11
CA ASN A 208 6.30 -15.33 6.49
C ASN A 208 6.50 -14.05 7.35
N ASN A 209 6.51 -12.86 6.75
CA ASN A 209 6.71 -11.59 7.43
C ASN A 209 5.42 -10.76 7.57
N THR A 210 4.27 -11.31 7.16
CA THR A 210 2.95 -10.66 7.21
C THR A 210 2.23 -11.02 8.49
#